data_AF-A0A2Z5JPS5-F1
#
_entry.id   AF-A0A2Z5JPS5-F1
#
_cell.length_a   1.000
_cell.length_b   1.000
_cell.length_c   1.000
_cell.angle_alpha   90.00
_cell.angle_beta   90.00
_cell.angle_gamma   90.00
#
_symmetry.space_group_name_H-M   'P 1'
#
loop_
_entity.id
_entity.type
_entity.pdbx_description
1 polymer ?
#
loop_
_entity_poly.entity_id
_entity_poly.type
_entity_poly.pdbx_seq_one_letter_code
_entity_poly.pdbx_strand_id
1 'polypeptide(L)'
;MGGSMRKFSKRMGLFAGAAAAAFVSTLITPTSASAAPDAWQCTPGAFCVYTGDNGTGSVCAWTGDDPDWTSGSSACSWARGTRVQSAFNNGLSGSPVAAYTATSFNGTRAFCLVKGRRINLSGVGTYLRSHTWKC
;
A
#
# COMPACT_ATOMS: atom_id res chain seq x y z
N MET A 1 -60.92 27.11 -21.46
CA MET A 1 -61.54 26.60 -20.21
C MET A 1 -60.60 27.00 -19.08
N GLY A 2 -60.79 28.16 -18.44
CA GLY A 2 -61.66 28.33 -17.26
C GLY A 2 -60.83 28.02 -16.00
N GLY A 3 -60.68 28.83 -14.97
CA GLY A 3 -61.23 30.12 -14.58
C GLY A 3 -60.62 30.44 -13.20
N SER A 4 -60.37 31.72 -12.96
CA SER A 4 -59.87 32.29 -11.70
C SER A 4 -60.86 32.12 -10.53
N MET A 5 -60.40 31.83 -9.31
CA MET A 5 -60.57 32.74 -8.15
C MET A 5 -60.21 32.13 -6.78
N ARG A 6 -59.22 32.78 -6.15
CA ARG A 6 -59.14 33.28 -4.76
C ARG A 6 -60.04 32.63 -3.70
N LYS A 7 -59.41 32.13 -2.62
CA LYS A 7 -59.96 32.29 -1.26
C LYS A 7 -58.85 32.64 -0.26
N PHE A 8 -58.93 33.87 0.23
CA PHE A 8 -58.35 34.32 1.49
C PHE A 8 -59.03 33.58 2.65
N SER A 9 -58.26 33.15 3.65
CA SER A 9 -58.76 33.14 5.02
C SER A 9 -57.59 33.23 6.00
N LYS A 10 -57.45 34.41 6.61
CA LYS A 10 -56.67 34.62 7.82
C LYS A 10 -57.37 33.90 8.98
N ARG A 11 -56.62 33.15 9.77
CA ARG A 11 -56.89 33.06 11.21
C ARG A 11 -55.62 33.35 11.98
N MET A 12 -55.69 34.47 12.68
CA MET A 12 -54.76 34.99 13.64
C MET A 12 -54.92 34.17 14.93
N GLY A 13 -53.82 33.65 15.45
CA GLY A 13 -53.75 33.09 16.80
C GLY A 13 -52.44 33.56 17.43
N LEU A 14 -52.50 34.63 18.22
CA LEU A 14 -51.44 35.01 19.14
C LEU A 14 -51.50 34.06 20.34
N PHE A 15 -50.39 33.40 20.67
CA PHE A 15 -50.04 33.11 22.07
C PHE A 15 -48.53 33.27 22.23
N ALA A 16 -48.17 34.19 23.13
CA ALA A 16 -46.83 34.39 23.64
C ALA A 16 -46.40 33.19 24.49
N GLY A 17 -45.13 32.82 24.37
CA GLY A 17 -44.50 31.81 25.22
C GLY A 17 -43.00 31.80 24.98
N ALA A 18 -42.27 32.58 25.76
CA ALA A 18 -40.82 32.59 25.75
C ALA A 18 -40.27 31.28 26.33
N ALA A 19 -39.50 30.54 25.55
CA ALA A 19 -38.54 29.56 26.04
C ALA A 19 -37.35 29.56 25.07
N ALA A 20 -36.28 30.26 25.45
CA ALA A 20 -35.00 30.18 24.76
C ALA A 20 -34.42 28.77 24.98
N ALA A 21 -34.72 27.84 24.08
CA ALA A 21 -34.03 26.56 24.02
C ALA A 21 -32.67 26.80 23.34
N ALA A 22 -31.62 26.85 24.14
CA ALA A 22 -30.25 26.80 23.65
C ALA A 22 -30.03 25.42 22.98
N PHE A 23 -30.11 25.37 21.65
CA PHE A 23 -29.69 24.19 20.90
C PHE A 23 -28.17 24.08 21.02
N VAL A 24 -27.70 23.24 21.94
CA VAL A 24 -26.31 22.77 21.95
C VAL A 24 -26.12 21.96 20.67
N SER A 25 -25.61 22.61 19.63
CA SER A 25 -25.19 21.95 18.41
C SER A 25 -23.97 21.11 18.76
N THR A 26 -24.17 19.84 19.07
CA THR A 26 -23.11 18.85 19.10
C THR A 26 -22.59 18.71 17.67
N LEU A 27 -21.49 19.42 17.39
CA LEU A 27 -20.71 19.26 16.17
C LEU A 27 -20.27 17.79 16.11
N ILE A 28 -20.95 17.01 15.28
CA ILE A 28 -20.52 15.66 14.91
C ILE A 28 -19.31 15.87 14.00
N THR A 29 -18.12 15.93 14.58
CA THR A 29 -16.89 15.99 13.78
C THR A 29 -16.80 14.69 12.98
N PRO A 30 -16.77 14.72 11.64
CA PRO A 30 -16.52 13.52 10.86
C PRO A 30 -15.13 13.01 11.23
N THR A 31 -15.08 11.87 11.91
CA THR A 31 -13.82 11.17 12.13
C THR A 31 -13.27 10.80 10.76
N SER A 32 -12.14 11.39 10.38
CA SER A 32 -11.47 11.04 9.15
C SER A 32 -10.88 9.65 9.33
N ALA A 33 -11.43 8.66 8.62
CA ALA A 33 -10.88 7.32 8.59
C ALA A 33 -9.46 7.42 7.99
N SER A 34 -8.45 7.32 8.84
CA SER A 34 -7.06 7.21 8.40
C SER A 34 -6.87 5.82 7.82
N ALA A 35 -6.66 5.73 6.50
CA ALA A 35 -6.28 4.47 5.87
C ALA A 35 -4.96 4.00 6.49
N ALA A 36 -4.93 2.75 6.97
CA ALA A 36 -3.68 2.15 7.42
C ALA A 36 -2.67 2.17 6.26
N PRO A 37 -1.38 2.42 6.52
CA PRO A 37 -0.36 2.36 5.48
C PRO A 37 -0.37 0.99 4.80
N ASP A 38 -0.21 0.96 3.46
CA ASP A 38 -0.07 -0.29 2.69
C ASP A 38 1.09 -1.10 3.30
N ALA A 39 0.87 -2.37 3.63
CA ALA A 39 1.91 -3.22 4.19
C ALA A 39 3.14 -3.27 3.27
N TRP A 40 2.93 -3.12 1.96
CA TRP A 40 3.98 -3.12 0.95
C TRP A 40 4.66 -1.76 0.83
N GLN A 41 5.47 -1.42 1.85
CA GLN A 41 6.37 -0.27 1.83
C GLN A 41 7.49 -0.50 0.81
N CYS A 42 7.21 -0.23 -0.47
CA CYS A 42 8.18 -0.32 -1.55
C CYS A 42 8.22 0.99 -2.33
N THR A 43 9.36 1.66 -2.34
CA THR A 43 9.53 2.91 -3.08
C THR A 43 9.21 2.70 -4.57
N PRO A 44 8.43 3.58 -5.21
CA PRO A 44 8.22 3.53 -6.64
C PRO A 44 9.55 3.49 -7.40
N GLY A 45 9.67 2.56 -8.35
CA GLY A 45 10.88 2.27 -9.10
C GLY A 45 11.79 1.22 -8.49
N ALA A 46 11.47 0.67 -7.32
CA ALA A 46 12.28 -0.36 -6.69
C ALA A 46 11.69 -1.77 -6.85
N PHE A 47 12.58 -2.75 -6.83
CA PHE A 47 12.29 -4.12 -6.46
C PHE A 47 12.52 -4.26 -4.96
N CYS A 48 11.53 -4.76 -4.23
CA CYS A 48 11.60 -4.92 -2.78
C CYS A 48 11.43 -6.37 -2.36
N VAL A 49 12.21 -6.79 -1.37
CA VAL A 49 12.10 -8.10 -0.71
C VAL A 49 11.96 -7.93 0.78
N TYR A 50 11.25 -8.88 1.39
CA TYR A 50 10.76 -8.77 2.76
C TYR A 50 11.06 -10.04 3.54
N THR A 51 11.35 -9.88 4.84
CA THR A 51 11.57 -11.00 5.76
C THR A 51 10.27 -11.65 6.25
N GLY A 52 9.11 -11.03 5.99
CA GLY A 52 7.79 -11.56 6.32
C GLY A 52 6.90 -11.69 5.09
N ASP A 53 5.79 -12.41 5.25
CA ASP A 53 4.78 -12.54 4.21
C ASP A 53 4.05 -11.22 3.97
N ASN A 54 3.47 -11.08 2.78
CA ASN A 54 2.59 -9.96 2.42
C ASN A 54 3.21 -8.58 2.64
N GLY A 55 4.51 -8.43 2.39
CA GLY A 55 5.23 -7.16 2.52
C GLY A 55 5.58 -6.78 3.96
N THR A 56 5.41 -7.68 4.93
CA THR A 56 5.70 -7.39 6.34
C THR A 56 7.16 -7.67 6.71
N GLY A 57 7.59 -7.16 7.87
CA GLY A 57 8.95 -7.36 8.38
C GLY A 57 9.95 -6.34 7.84
N SER A 58 11.23 -6.70 7.87
CA SER A 58 12.30 -5.86 7.34
C SER A 58 12.31 -5.90 5.81
N VAL A 59 12.57 -4.76 5.18
CA VAL A 59 12.58 -4.59 3.72
C VAL A 59 13.97 -4.20 3.22
N CYS A 60 14.33 -4.71 2.06
CA CYS A 60 15.43 -4.22 1.24
C CYS A 60 14.91 -3.89 -0.16
N ALA A 61 15.45 -2.84 -0.77
CA ALA A 61 14.92 -2.27 -1.99
C ALA A 61 16.04 -1.82 -2.95
N TRP A 62 15.87 -2.06 -4.24
CA TRP A 62 16.87 -1.72 -5.27
C TRP A 62 16.21 -1.20 -6.54
N THR A 63 16.81 -0.19 -7.17
CA THR A 63 16.32 0.39 -8.44
C THR A 63 17.04 -0.16 -9.68
N GLY A 64 18.08 -0.97 -9.50
CA GLY A 64 18.88 -1.57 -10.56
C GLY A 64 19.38 -2.95 -10.16
N ASP A 65 20.09 -3.62 -11.07
CA ASP A 65 20.63 -4.96 -10.82
C ASP A 65 21.56 -4.96 -9.59
N ASP A 66 21.48 -6.00 -8.78
CA ASP A 66 22.37 -6.20 -7.65
C ASP A 66 22.97 -7.62 -7.70
N PRO A 67 24.29 -7.75 -7.98
CA PRO A 67 24.95 -9.05 -8.05
C PRO A 67 25.27 -9.67 -6.69
N ASP A 68 25.21 -8.92 -5.57
CA ASP A 68 25.44 -9.47 -4.23
C ASP A 68 24.77 -8.61 -3.16
N TRP A 69 23.62 -9.09 -2.68
CA TRP A 69 22.85 -8.43 -1.64
C TRP A 69 23.56 -8.34 -0.28
N THR A 70 24.74 -8.95 -0.13
CA THR A 70 25.48 -8.98 1.15
C THR A 70 26.75 -8.14 1.15
N SER A 71 27.01 -7.41 0.07
CA SER A 71 28.15 -6.49 -0.06
C SER A 71 27.80 -5.28 -0.93
N GLY A 72 28.75 -4.37 -1.11
CA GLY A 72 28.55 -3.14 -1.89
C GLY A 72 27.72 -2.06 -1.18
N SER A 73 27.37 -1.01 -1.93
CA SER A 73 26.66 0.18 -1.42
C SER A 73 25.17 -0.05 -1.16
N SER A 74 24.59 -1.10 -1.72
CA SER A 74 23.17 -1.45 -1.61
C SER A 74 22.97 -2.75 -0.83
N ALA A 75 23.94 -3.10 0.02
CA ALA A 75 23.88 -4.31 0.84
C ALA A 75 22.63 -4.34 1.72
N CYS A 76 21.94 -5.47 1.70
CA CYS A 76 20.82 -5.77 2.55
C CYS A 76 21.31 -6.42 3.85
N SER A 77 21.14 -5.70 4.96
CA SER A 77 21.70 -6.05 6.27
C SER A 77 21.31 -7.45 6.77
N TRP A 78 20.11 -7.93 6.42
CA TRP A 78 19.59 -9.22 6.86
C TRP A 78 19.78 -10.36 5.85
N ALA A 79 20.16 -10.08 4.59
CA ALA A 79 20.23 -11.10 3.54
C ALA A 79 21.29 -12.20 3.80
N ARG A 80 22.25 -11.96 4.71
CA ARG A 80 23.24 -12.95 5.13
C ARG A 80 22.65 -14.11 5.92
N GLY A 81 21.64 -13.85 6.74
CA GLY A 81 21.13 -14.80 7.75
C GLY A 81 19.62 -14.99 7.75
N THR A 82 18.87 -14.20 6.96
CA THR A 82 17.42 -14.24 6.92
C THR A 82 16.92 -14.59 5.53
N ARG A 83 15.91 -15.47 5.49
CA ARG A 83 15.24 -15.87 4.25
C ARG A 83 14.26 -14.79 3.81
N VAL A 84 14.17 -14.59 2.50
CA VAL A 84 13.10 -13.82 1.88
C VAL A 84 11.80 -14.62 1.98
N GLN A 85 10.75 -13.97 2.45
CA GLN A 85 9.40 -14.53 2.52
C GLN A 85 8.47 -13.93 1.48
N SER A 86 8.65 -12.65 1.13
CA SER A 86 7.84 -12.04 0.08
C SER A 86 8.61 -11.01 -0.73
N ALA A 87 8.10 -10.71 -1.92
CA ALA A 87 8.73 -9.79 -2.86
C ALA A 87 7.70 -8.98 -3.66
N PHE A 88 8.08 -7.76 -4.05
CA PHE A 88 7.27 -6.86 -4.87
C PHE A 88 8.14 -6.19 -5.92
N ASN A 89 7.74 -6.32 -7.19
CA ASN A 89 8.28 -5.50 -8.27
C ASN A 89 7.45 -4.21 -8.39
N ASN A 90 7.92 -3.12 -7.76
CA ASN A 90 7.35 -1.77 -7.90
C ASN A 90 8.12 -0.92 -8.92
N GLY A 91 8.77 -1.54 -9.91
CA GLY A 91 9.54 -0.86 -10.94
C GLY A 91 8.72 0.15 -11.74
N LEU A 92 9.40 1.12 -12.37
CA LEU A 92 8.74 2.12 -13.22
C LEU A 92 8.44 1.56 -14.62
N SER A 93 9.36 0.78 -15.18
CA SER A 93 9.21 0.14 -16.50
C SER A 93 8.35 -1.13 -16.42
N GLY A 94 8.01 -1.71 -17.56
CA GLY A 94 7.40 -3.05 -17.65
C GLY A 94 8.38 -4.21 -17.39
N SER A 95 9.63 -3.93 -17.00
CA SER A 95 10.67 -4.95 -16.87
C SER A 95 10.37 -5.93 -15.73
N PRO A 96 10.45 -7.25 -15.97
CA PRO A 96 10.35 -8.24 -14.91
C PRO A 96 11.66 -8.33 -14.13
N VAL A 97 11.59 -8.83 -12.89
CA VAL A 97 12.76 -9.05 -12.04
C VAL A 97 12.93 -10.54 -11.78
N ALA A 98 14.14 -11.06 -12.03
CA ALA A 98 14.55 -12.38 -11.59
C ALA A 98 15.43 -12.29 -10.35
N ALA A 99 15.17 -13.14 -9.35
CA ALA A 99 15.99 -13.25 -8.15
C ALA A 99 16.60 -14.64 -8.02
N TYR A 100 17.81 -14.69 -7.49
CA TYR A 100 18.67 -15.87 -7.52
C TYR A 100 19.25 -16.20 -6.15
N THR A 101 19.51 -17.49 -5.93
CA THR A 101 20.03 -18.03 -4.65
C THR A 101 21.53 -17.82 -4.45
N ALA A 102 22.28 -17.52 -5.51
CA ALA A 102 23.72 -17.20 -5.43
C ALA A 102 24.02 -15.79 -5.96
N THR A 103 25.26 -15.35 -5.79
CA THR A 103 25.76 -14.07 -6.28
C THR A 103 25.93 -14.07 -7.81
N SER A 104 26.11 -12.88 -8.38
CA SER A 104 26.33 -12.65 -9.81
C SER A 104 25.28 -13.27 -10.72
N PHE A 105 24.01 -13.28 -10.25
CA PHE A 105 22.84 -13.80 -10.99
C PHE A 105 22.92 -15.31 -11.28
N ASN A 106 23.58 -16.07 -10.39
CA ASN A 106 23.78 -17.52 -10.52
C ASN A 106 22.93 -18.36 -9.54
N GLY A 107 23.03 -19.68 -9.68
CA GLY A 107 22.29 -20.63 -8.85
C GLY A 107 20.84 -20.78 -9.32
N THR A 108 19.98 -21.26 -8.42
CA THR A 108 18.56 -21.42 -8.71
C THR A 108 17.90 -20.05 -8.82
N ARG A 109 17.21 -19.79 -9.94
CA ARG A 109 16.28 -18.66 -10.10
C ARG A 109 14.99 -18.98 -9.36
N ALA A 110 14.72 -18.26 -8.27
CA ALA A 110 13.58 -18.53 -7.41
C ALA A 110 12.25 -18.10 -8.05
N PHE A 111 12.25 -16.99 -8.78
CA PHE A 111 11.08 -16.50 -9.49
C PHE A 111 11.47 -15.54 -10.61
N CYS A 112 10.48 -15.26 -11.46
CA CYS A 112 10.44 -14.10 -12.35
C CYS A 112 9.18 -13.30 -12.02
N LEU A 113 9.34 -12.07 -11.52
CA LEU A 113 8.26 -11.23 -11.03
C LEU A 113 8.04 -10.04 -11.96
N VAL A 114 6.95 -10.07 -12.72
CA VAL A 114 6.58 -8.96 -13.61
C VAL A 114 6.16 -7.72 -12.81
N LYS A 115 6.22 -6.54 -13.43
CA LYS A 115 5.88 -5.25 -12.81
C LYS A 115 4.50 -5.29 -12.13
N GLY A 116 4.41 -4.68 -10.95
CA GLY A 116 3.17 -4.53 -10.19
C GLY A 116 2.77 -5.78 -9.42
N ARG A 117 3.50 -6.89 -9.57
CA ARG A 117 3.17 -8.16 -8.91
C ARG A 117 3.90 -8.31 -7.58
N ARG A 118 3.17 -8.93 -6.66
CA ARG A 118 3.60 -9.31 -5.32
C ARG A 118 3.57 -10.84 -5.23
N ILE A 119 4.48 -11.43 -4.47
CA ILE A 119 4.56 -12.88 -4.26
C ILE A 119 4.99 -13.20 -2.83
N ASN A 120 4.44 -14.27 -2.25
CA ASN A 120 5.00 -14.95 -1.09
C ASN A 120 5.74 -16.20 -1.56
N LEU A 121 6.89 -16.47 -0.98
CA LEU A 121 7.68 -17.67 -1.24
C LEU A 121 7.11 -18.82 -0.41
N SER A 122 7.14 -20.03 -0.95
CA SER A 122 6.56 -21.19 -0.27
C SER A 122 7.38 -21.64 0.93
N GLY A 123 6.72 -22.30 1.87
CA GLY A 123 7.36 -22.93 3.03
C GLY A 123 8.02 -21.90 3.95
N VAL A 124 9.30 -22.13 4.27
CA VAL A 124 10.08 -21.27 5.19
C VAL A 124 10.77 -20.09 4.49
N GLY A 125 10.51 -19.88 3.20
CA GLY A 125 11.19 -18.87 2.39
C GLY A 125 12.55 -19.32 1.84
N THR A 126 13.20 -18.42 1.11
CA THR A 126 14.45 -18.73 0.37
C THR A 126 15.57 -17.75 0.69
N TYR A 127 16.80 -18.25 0.82
CA TYR A 127 17.98 -17.39 0.80
C TYR A 127 18.25 -16.91 -0.62
N LEU A 128 18.12 -15.62 -0.83
CA LEU A 128 18.40 -14.96 -2.10
C LEU A 128 19.63 -14.08 -1.94
N ARG A 129 20.39 -13.94 -3.03
CA ARG A 129 21.71 -13.29 -3.02
C ARG A 129 21.93 -12.32 -4.15
N SER A 130 21.16 -12.39 -5.23
CA SER A 130 21.26 -11.43 -6.34
C SER A 130 19.95 -11.29 -7.09
N HIS A 131 19.82 -10.21 -7.86
CA HIS A 131 18.69 -10.01 -8.77
C HIS A 131 19.08 -9.20 -10.01
N THR A 132 18.33 -9.39 -11.10
CA THR A 132 18.45 -8.55 -12.30
C THR A 132 17.06 -8.19 -12.84
N TRP A 133 16.94 -7.02 -13.47
CA TRP A 133 15.74 -6.49 -14.14
C TRP A 133 15.51 -7.12 -15.51
N LYS A 134 15.69 -8.44 -15.58
CA LYS A 134 15.36 -9.29 -16.72
C LYS A 134 15.06 -10.71 -16.26
N CYS A 135 14.20 -11.37 -17.01
CA CYS A 135 14.01 -12.81 -17.02
C CYS A 135 14.12 -13.28 -18.47
#